data_AF-Q987F9-F1
#
_entry.id   AF-Q987F9-F1
#
_cell.length_a   1.000
_cell.length_b   1.000
_cell.length_c   1.000
_cell.angle_alpha   90.00
_cell.angle_beta   90.00
_cell.angle_gamma   90.00
#
_symmetry.space_group_name_H-M   'P 1'
#
loop_
_entity.id
_entity.type
_entity.pdbx_description
1 polymer ?
#
loop_
_entity_poly.entity_id
_entity_poly.type
_entity_poly.pdbx_seq_one_letter_code
_entity_poly.pdbx_strand_id
1 'polypeptide(L)'
;MHWLLKGGAVEPSVAVLKYRPGASVPRHRHVGLETIVVLEGTQSDENGDYPAGSVILNPVGTEHSVWTKDGCVVLIQWDLPVIILGETK
;
A
#
# COMPACT_ATOMS: atom_id res chain seq x y z
N MET A 1 3.83 -10.29 5.19
CA MET A 1 4.80 -9.32 4.64
C MET A 1 6.14 -10.00 4.50
N HIS A 2 6.74 -9.93 3.32
CA HIS A 2 8.08 -10.41 3.02
C HIS A 2 8.90 -9.22 2.50
N TRP A 3 9.93 -8.81 3.24
CA TRP A 3 10.76 -7.66 2.86
C TRP A 3 11.78 -8.07 1.80
N LEU A 4 11.87 -7.27 0.74
CA LEU A 4 12.94 -7.36 -0.26
C LEU A 4 14.03 -6.31 0.04
N LEU A 5 13.60 -5.13 0.50
CA LEU A 5 14.44 -4.07 1.04
C LEU A 5 13.71 -3.45 2.23
N LYS A 6 14.40 -3.28 3.36
CA LYS A 6 13.84 -2.62 4.55
C LYS A 6 14.72 -1.42 4.89
N GLY A 7 14.35 -0.26 4.36
CA GLY A 7 15.04 1.00 4.62
C GLY A 7 14.78 1.53 6.03
N GLY A 8 15.64 2.45 6.46
CA GLY A 8 15.44 3.30 7.63
C GLY A 8 14.41 4.43 7.41
N ALA A 9 14.41 5.42 8.30
CA ALA A 9 13.40 6.49 8.33
C ALA A 9 13.38 7.41 7.09
N VAL A 10 14.50 7.48 6.36
CA VAL A 10 14.69 8.32 5.17
C VAL A 10 15.22 7.50 3.99
N GLU A 11 14.90 6.21 3.96
CA GLU A 11 15.34 5.28 2.93
C GLU A 11 14.15 4.49 2.38
N PRO A 12 14.20 4.09 1.10
CA PRO A 12 13.11 3.34 0.50
C PRO A 12 12.96 1.95 1.10
N SER A 13 11.73 1.42 1.05
CA SER A 13 11.42 0.05 1.42
C SER A 13 10.65 -0.63 0.31
N VAL A 14 10.90 -1.93 0.12
CA VAL A 14 10.26 -2.78 -0.89
C VAL A 14 9.83 -4.09 -0.24
N ALA A 15 8.58 -4.49 -0.45
CA ALA A 15 8.05 -5.73 0.11
C ALA A 15 7.07 -6.41 -0.84
N VAL A 16 6.88 -7.72 -0.61
CA VAL A 16 5.70 -8.44 -1.07
C VAL A 16 4.73 -8.56 0.11
N LEU A 17 3.52 -8.02 -0.05
CA LEU A 17 2.46 -8.11 0.94
C LEU A 17 1.43 -9.13 0.50
N LYS A 18 0.89 -9.87 1.48
CA LYS A 18 -0.29 -10.71 1.32
C LYS A 18 -1.36 -10.18 2.26
N TYR A 19 -2.45 -9.70 1.69
CA TYR A 19 -3.64 -9.29 2.40
C TYR A 19 -4.59 -10.49 2.47
N ARG A 20 -5.10 -10.78 3.66
CA ARG A 20 -6.16 -11.79 3.82
C ARG A 20 -7.50 -11.20 3.34
N PRO A 21 -8.50 -12.04 3.00
CA PRO A 21 -9.86 -11.56 2.74
C PRO A 21 -10.34 -10.62 3.86
N GLY A 22 -10.93 -9.49 3.48
CA GLY A 22 -11.41 -8.45 4.40
C GLY A 22 -10.34 -7.62 5.09
N ALA A 23 -9.04 -7.79 4.77
CA ALA A 23 -7.99 -6.97 5.35
C ALA A 23 -8.06 -5.52 4.85
N SER A 24 -7.69 -4.58 5.72
CA SER A 24 -7.62 -3.16 5.41
C SER A 24 -6.43 -2.48 6.08
N VAL A 25 -6.03 -1.35 5.51
CA VAL A 25 -5.09 -0.38 6.08
C VAL A 25 -5.88 0.92 6.30
N PRO A 26 -5.82 1.51 7.50
CA PRO A 26 -6.53 2.75 7.79
C PRO A 26 -6.04 3.88 6.90
N ARG A 27 -6.83 4.96 6.89
CA ARG A 27 -6.50 6.15 6.11
C ARG A 27 -5.12 6.68 6.48
N HIS A 28 -4.29 6.92 5.49
CA HIS A 28 -2.92 7.37 5.67
C HIS A 28 -2.50 8.35 4.58
N ARG A 29 -1.46 9.14 4.86
CA ARG A 29 -0.86 10.10 3.93
C ARG A 29 0.49 9.61 3.43
N HIS A 30 0.71 9.75 2.13
CA HIS A 30 2.00 9.53 1.48
C HIS A 30 2.89 10.76 1.62
N VAL A 31 4.08 10.61 2.21
CA VAL A 31 5.11 11.68 2.27
C VAL A 31 6.26 11.46 1.28
N GLY A 32 6.23 10.35 0.56
CA GLY A 32 7.05 10.06 -0.62
C GLY A 32 6.20 9.32 -1.66
N LEU A 33 6.78 8.97 -2.80
CA LEU A 33 6.06 8.15 -3.80
C LEU A 33 5.88 6.72 -3.27
N GLU A 34 4.70 6.15 -3.47
CA GLU A 34 4.47 4.70 -3.39
C GLU A 34 4.13 4.16 -4.79
N THR A 35 4.71 3.00 -5.13
CA THR A 35 4.37 2.23 -6.33
C THR A 35 3.92 0.83 -5.93
N ILE A 36 2.78 0.40 -6.45
CA ILE A 36 2.21 -0.92 -6.21
C ILE A 36 2.01 -1.64 -7.54
N VAL A 37 2.33 -2.93 -7.56
CA VAL A 37 1.90 -3.87 -8.60
C VAL A 37 1.08 -4.96 -7.95
N VAL A 38 -0.17 -5.15 -8.40
CA VAL A 38 -1.02 -6.23 -7.90
C VAL A 38 -0.63 -7.52 -8.61
N LEU A 39 -0.18 -8.50 -7.84
CA LEU A 39 0.29 -9.79 -8.34
C LEU A 39 -0.83 -10.85 -8.37
N GLU A 40 -1.73 -10.81 -7.38
CA GLU A 40 -2.85 -11.74 -7.25
C GLU A 40 -4.03 -11.05 -6.55
N GLY A 41 -5.26 -11.41 -6.91
CA GLY A 41 -6.48 -10.87 -6.30
C GLY A 41 -6.75 -9.41 -6.69
N THR A 42 -7.42 -8.69 -5.78
CA THR A 42 -7.82 -7.29 -5.99
C THR A 42 -7.50 -6.46 -4.76
N GLN A 43 -6.73 -5.39 -4.95
CA GLN A 43 -6.61 -4.30 -3.97
C GLN A 43 -7.61 -3.22 -4.35
N SER A 44 -8.17 -2.52 -3.37
CA SER A 44 -9.12 -1.44 -3.59
C SER A 44 -8.78 -0.23 -2.72
N ASP A 45 -9.14 0.95 -3.20
CA ASP A 45 -9.16 2.20 -2.42
C ASP A 45 -10.38 3.06 -2.81
N GLU A 46 -10.47 4.29 -2.32
CA GLU A 46 -11.57 5.21 -2.60
C GLU A 46 -11.77 5.53 -4.10
N ASN A 47 -10.78 5.25 -4.95
CA ASN A 47 -10.80 5.51 -6.39
C ASN A 47 -11.19 4.28 -7.23
N GLY A 48 -11.21 3.08 -6.64
CA GLY A 48 -11.74 1.89 -7.30
C GLY A 48 -11.03 0.60 -6.95
N ASP A 49 -11.23 -0.39 -7.83
CA ASP A 49 -10.71 -1.75 -7.71
C ASP A 49 -9.55 -1.98 -8.68
N TYR A 50 -8.46 -2.54 -8.17
CA TYR A 50 -7.22 -2.81 -8.88
C TYR A 50 -6.94 -4.32 -8.88
N PRO A 51 -7.37 -5.05 -9.93
CA PRO A 51 -7.13 -6.48 -10.06
C PRO A 51 -5.65 -6.78 -10.37
N ALA A 52 -5.28 -8.06 -10.34
CA ALA A 52 -3.96 -8.53 -10.75
C ALA A 52 -3.54 -7.96 -12.12
N GLY A 53 -2.30 -7.47 -12.20
CA GLY A 53 -1.74 -6.75 -13.34
C GLY A 53 -1.88 -5.23 -13.26
N SER A 54 -2.68 -4.69 -12.34
CA SER A 54 -2.75 -3.24 -12.10
C SER A 54 -1.45 -2.70 -11.53
N VAL A 55 -1.12 -1.47 -11.95
CA VAL A 55 -0.05 -0.65 -11.40
C VAL A 55 -0.69 0.60 -10.79
N ILE A 56 -0.41 0.86 -9.52
CA ILE A 56 -0.91 2.01 -8.78
C ILE A 56 0.28 2.87 -8.38
N LEU A 57 0.16 4.18 -8.58
CA LEU A 57 1.12 5.16 -8.11
C LEU A 57 0.39 6.11 -7.17
N ASN A 58 0.93 6.27 -5.96
CA ASN A 58 0.42 7.20 -4.96
C ASN A 58 1.49 8.27 -4.71
N PRO A 59 1.39 9.44 -5.38
CA PRO A 59 2.35 10.53 -5.22
C PRO A 59 2.32 11.14 -3.81
N VAL A 60 3.36 11.92 -3.49
CA VAL A 60 3.40 12.71 -2.26
C VAL A 60 2.14 13.56 -2.08
N GLY A 61 1.58 13.54 -0.88
CA GLY A 61 0.41 14.32 -0.48
C GLY A 61 -0.93 13.62 -0.72
N THR A 62 -0.98 12.48 -1.42
CA THR A 62 -2.22 11.70 -1.51
C THR A 62 -2.57 11.06 -0.17
N GLU A 63 -3.87 10.86 0.03
CA GLU A 63 -4.42 10.22 1.21
C GLU A 63 -5.49 9.22 0.81
N HIS A 64 -5.41 8.02 1.36
CA HIS A 64 -6.39 6.97 1.06
C HIS A 64 -6.39 5.90 2.14
N SER A 65 -7.41 5.07 2.12
CA SER A 65 -7.49 3.81 2.84
C SER A 65 -7.32 2.69 1.84
N VAL A 66 -6.76 1.54 2.26
CA VAL A 66 -6.61 0.38 1.37
C VAL A 66 -7.41 -0.77 1.92
N TRP A 67 -8.10 -1.52 1.07
CA TRP A 67 -8.78 -2.74 1.47
C TRP A 67 -8.75 -3.81 0.39
N THR A 68 -9.16 -5.02 0.76
CA THR A 68 -9.44 -6.09 -0.18
C THR A 68 -10.65 -6.89 0.31
N LYS A 69 -11.52 -7.28 -0.62
CA LYS A 69 -12.67 -8.14 -0.31
C LYS A 69 -12.24 -9.59 -0.16
N ASP A 70 -11.64 -10.15 -1.21
CA ASP A 70 -11.34 -11.59 -1.31
C ASP A 70 -9.85 -11.92 -1.07
N GLY A 71 -9.03 -10.92 -0.74
CA GLY A 71 -7.59 -11.06 -0.56
C GLY A 71 -6.80 -10.61 -1.79
N CYS A 72 -5.55 -10.22 -1.56
CA CYS A 72 -4.63 -9.89 -2.65
C CYS A 72 -3.17 -10.11 -2.24
N VAL A 73 -2.31 -10.20 -3.25
CA VAL A 73 -0.86 -10.15 -3.11
C VAL A 73 -0.34 -9.00 -3.95
N VAL A 74 0.50 -8.15 -3.36
CA VAL A 74 1.08 -7.00 -4.03
C VAL A 74 2.59 -6.94 -3.85
N LEU A 75 3.30 -6.52 -4.91
CA LEU A 75 4.64 -5.95 -4.79
C LEU A 75 4.46 -4.46 -4.54
N ILE A 76 5.11 -3.95 -3.51
CA ILE A 76 4.96 -2.56 -3.08
C ILE A 76 6.33 -1.96 -2.78
N GLN A 77 6.50 -0.70 -3.19
CA GLN A 77 7.65 0.11 -2.87
C GLN A 77 7.18 1.44 -2.29
N TRP A 78 7.80 1.85 -1.18
CA TRP A 78 7.66 3.16 -0.58
C TRP A 78 8.98 3.89 -0.68
N ASP A 79 8.95 5.14 -1.14
CA ASP A 79 10.12 6.01 -1.10
C ASP A 79 10.38 6.52 0.32
N LEU A 80 9.30 6.81 1.05
CA LEU A 80 9.32 7.19 2.47
C LEU A 80 8.14 6.55 3.23
N PRO A 81 8.23 6.38 4.56
CA PRO A 81 7.14 5.81 5.38
C PRO A 81 5.84 6.63 5.29
N VAL A 82 4.67 5.98 5.39
CA VAL A 82 3.38 6.68 5.43
C VAL A 82 3.05 7.24 6.82
N ILE A 83 2.21 8.28 6.87
CA ILE A 83 1.65 8.82 8.12
C ILE A 83 0.22 8.31 8.28
N ILE A 84 -0.04 7.47 9.29
CA ILE A 84 -1.41 7.04 9.62
C ILE A 84 -2.20 8.24 10.15
N LEU A 85 -3.40 8.46 9.61
CA LEU A 85 -4.27 9.56 10.00
C LEU A 85 -5.38 9.06 10.92
N GLY A 86 -5.70 9.82 11.97
CA GLY A 86 -6.85 9.53 12.84
C GLY A 86 -6.56 8.64 14.05
N GLU A 87 -5.33 8.15 14.24
CA GLU A 87 -4.89 7.68 15.55
C GLU A 87 -4.53 8.88 16.43
N THR A 88 -5.54 9.39 17.15
CA THR A 88 -5.28 10.06 18.43
C THR A 88 -4.63 9.02 19.35
N LYS A 89 -3.42 9.32 19.84
CA LYS A 89 -2.88 8.63 21.03
C LYS A 89 -3.88 8.67 22.18
#